data_AF-A0A7S1ACJ5-F1
#
_entry.id   AF-A0A7S1ACJ5-F1
#
_cell.length_a   1.000
_cell.length_b   1.000
_cell.length_c   1.000
_cell.angle_alpha   90.00
_cell.angle_beta   90.00
_cell.angle_gamma   90.00
#
_symmetry.space_group_name_H-M   'P 1'
#
loop_
_entity.id
_entity.type
_entity.pdbx_description
1 polymer ?
#
loop_
_entity_poly.entity_id
_entity_poly.type
_entity_poly.pdbx_seq_one_letter_code
_entity_poly.pdbx_strand_id
1 'polypeptide(L)'
;GQVECVVPITGVRLTSGTGKVLIVLAKKRRCDDEFELSGQLPAVKQETGELPGQALERMFGKLLRPFAREVRIGHAGREDRREISDRYRINTTYLRVIYSATLPEFSTTTGLPLPLRHDDKTSNMFSVWHTQSHRWSLPTHEECFLLRDTNSVFVCGWVDPEAVNFFRRVSKQLRDWITRIDKALLE
;
A
#
# COMPACT_ATOMS: atom_id res chain seq x y z
N GLY A 1 30.11 20.75 -6.01
CA GLY A 1 29.25 19.61 -6.40
C GLY A 1 27.94 19.72 -5.64
N GLN A 2 26.80 19.44 -6.28
CA GLN A 2 25.52 19.37 -5.57
C GLN A 2 25.45 18.05 -4.79
N VAL A 3 24.98 18.11 -3.54
CA VAL A 3 24.78 16.91 -2.71
C VAL A 3 23.52 16.19 -3.20
N GLU A 4 23.67 14.93 -3.61
CA GLU A 4 22.56 14.05 -4.00
C GLU A 4 22.43 12.91 -2.98
N CYS A 5 21.20 12.63 -2.54
CA CYS A 5 20.90 11.50 -1.68
C CYS A 5 20.37 10.34 -2.51
N VAL A 6 20.94 9.15 -2.38
CA VAL A 6 20.45 7.94 -3.05
C VAL A 6 19.78 7.04 -2.02
N VAL A 7 18.51 6.69 -2.27
CA VAL A 7 17.72 5.85 -1.37
C VAL A 7 17.30 4.56 -2.08
N PRO A 8 17.92 3.42 -1.77
CA PRO A 8 17.52 2.13 -2.32
C PRO A 8 16.19 1.66 -1.69
N ILE A 9 15.26 1.22 -2.54
CA ILE A 9 13.93 0.74 -2.14
C ILE A 9 13.66 -0.59 -2.83
N THR A 10 13.13 -1.54 -2.07
CA THR A 10 12.55 -2.76 -2.63
C THR A 10 11.05 -2.74 -2.46
N GLY A 11 10.32 -2.91 -3.57
CA GLY A 11 8.87 -2.99 -3.59
C GLY A 11 8.38 -4.28 -4.20
N VAL A 12 7.09 -4.57 -4.01
CA VAL A 12 6.43 -5.71 -4.64
C VAL A 12 5.13 -5.28 -5.31
N ARG A 13 4.95 -5.73 -6.55
CA ARG A 13 3.68 -5.72 -7.25
C ARG A 13 3.03 -7.08 -7.04
N LEU A 14 2.25 -7.17 -5.96
CA LEU A 14 1.50 -8.39 -5.64
C LEU A 14 0.17 -8.38 -6.38
N THR A 15 -0.07 -9.39 -7.19
CA THR A 15 -1.29 -9.58 -7.97
C THR A 15 -2.10 -10.75 -7.40
N SER A 16 -3.35 -10.53 -7.06
CA SER A 16 -4.28 -11.57 -6.63
C SER A 16 -4.65 -12.52 -7.78
N GLY A 17 -5.26 -13.67 -7.47
CA GLY A 17 -5.76 -14.59 -8.52
C GLY A 17 -6.83 -13.97 -9.43
N THR A 18 -7.50 -12.90 -8.99
CA THR A 18 -8.46 -12.14 -9.80
C THR A 18 -7.80 -11.10 -10.72
N GLY A 19 -6.47 -10.96 -10.70
CA GLY A 19 -5.74 -9.97 -11.49
C GLY A 19 -5.61 -8.59 -10.84
N LYS A 20 -6.23 -8.34 -9.69
CA LYS A 20 -6.10 -7.09 -8.93
C LYS A 20 -4.73 -6.97 -8.26
N VAL A 21 -4.23 -5.74 -8.12
CA VAL A 21 -2.93 -5.41 -7.53
C VAL A 21 -3.12 -4.87 -6.11
N LEU A 22 -2.28 -5.34 -5.19
CA LEU A 22 -2.23 -4.83 -3.82
C LEU A 22 -1.59 -3.45 -3.79
N ILE A 23 -2.25 -2.48 -3.16
CA ILE A 23 -1.68 -1.18 -2.84
C ILE A 23 -1.83 -0.83 -1.36
N VAL A 24 -0.91 -0.03 -0.85
CA VAL A 24 -1.00 0.65 0.44
C VAL A 24 -1.75 1.96 0.20
N LEU A 25 -3.00 2.01 0.64
CA LEU A 25 -3.87 3.20 0.56
C LEU A 25 -3.42 4.24 1.59
N ALA A 26 -3.17 3.79 2.81
CA ALA A 26 -2.78 4.63 3.94
C ALA A 26 -1.74 3.96 4.83
N LYS A 27 -1.00 4.77 5.57
CA LYS A 27 -0.12 4.33 6.65
C LYS A 27 -0.30 5.22 7.87
N LYS A 28 -0.37 4.65 9.06
CA LYS A 28 -0.33 5.37 10.33
C LYS A 28 0.78 4.81 11.19
N ARG A 29 1.67 5.66 11.70
CA ARG A 29 2.66 5.22 12.69
C ARG A 29 1.99 5.17 14.06
N ARG A 30 2.56 4.37 14.97
CA ARG A 30 2.05 4.23 16.33
C ARG A 30 1.92 5.56 17.09
N CYS A 31 2.77 6.53 16.79
CA CYS A 31 2.79 7.85 17.42
C CYS A 31 1.98 8.93 16.68
N ASP A 32 1.43 8.62 15.50
CA ASP A 32 0.71 9.60 14.70
C ASP A 32 -0.78 9.49 15.02
N ASP A 33 -1.51 10.61 15.00
CA ASP A 33 -2.97 10.62 15.24
C ASP A 33 -3.78 10.34 13.97
N GLU A 34 -3.15 10.49 12.81
CA GLU A 34 -3.77 10.44 11.49
C GLU A 34 -3.06 9.49 10.54
N PHE A 35 -3.80 9.02 9.54
CA PHE A 35 -3.23 8.24 8.45
C PHE A 35 -2.59 9.17 7.41
N GLU A 36 -1.34 8.87 7.06
CA GLU A 36 -0.65 9.40 5.89
C GLU A 36 -1.14 8.66 4.63
N LEU A 37 -1.61 9.41 3.64
CA LEU A 37 -2.05 8.87 2.35
C LEU A 37 -0.83 8.39 1.55
N SER A 38 -0.91 7.20 0.96
CA SER A 38 0.20 6.62 0.20
C SER A 38 -0.20 6.39 -1.26
N GLY A 39 -1.14 5.47 -1.50
CA GLY A 39 -1.51 5.03 -2.85
C GLY A 39 -0.37 4.37 -3.62
N GLN A 40 0.56 3.70 -2.91
CA GLN A 40 1.76 3.10 -3.50
C GLN A 40 1.74 1.57 -3.38
N LEU A 41 2.58 0.92 -4.18
CA LEU A 41 2.89 -0.50 -3.97
C LEU A 41 3.54 -0.70 -2.59
N PRO A 42 3.32 -1.86 -1.93
CA PRO A 42 4.07 -2.21 -0.74
C PRO A 42 5.57 -2.16 -1.02
N ALA A 43 6.30 -1.40 -0.20
CA ALA A 43 7.73 -1.22 -0.37
C ALA A 43 8.43 -0.90 0.96
N VAL A 44 9.70 -1.25 1.04
CA VAL A 44 10.58 -0.98 2.18
C VAL A 44 11.88 -0.34 1.68
N LYS A 45 12.44 0.56 2.50
CA LYS A 45 13.82 1.03 2.29
C LYS A 45 14.78 -0.12 2.60
N GLN A 46 15.81 -0.26 1.77
CA GLN A 46 16.86 -1.22 2.04
C GLN A 46 17.75 -0.72 3.18
N GLU A 47 18.12 -1.63 4.08
CA GLU A 47 19.10 -1.38 5.13
C GLU A 47 20.52 -1.35 4.54
N THR A 48 21.49 -0.79 5.27
CA THR A 48 22.86 -0.68 4.78
C THR A 48 23.45 -2.07 4.53
N GLY A 49 23.87 -2.33 3.29
CA GLY A 49 24.40 -3.62 2.86
C GLY A 49 23.34 -4.68 2.54
N GLU A 50 22.06 -4.37 2.68
CA GLU A 50 20.95 -5.29 2.40
C GLU A 50 20.73 -5.44 0.88
N LEU A 51 20.74 -6.68 0.40
CA LEU A 51 20.40 -6.98 -0.99
C LEU A 51 18.89 -6.86 -1.23
N PRO A 52 18.42 -6.55 -2.47
CA PRO A 52 16.99 -6.45 -2.74
C PRO A 52 16.19 -7.70 -2.38
N GLY A 53 16.76 -8.90 -2.57
CA GLY A 53 16.13 -10.16 -2.17
C GLY A 53 15.94 -10.28 -0.66
N GLN A 54 16.91 -9.83 0.14
CA GLN A 54 16.81 -9.83 1.61
C GLN A 54 15.75 -8.84 2.10
N ALA A 55 15.68 -7.66 1.48
CA ALA A 55 14.65 -6.67 1.78
C ALA A 55 13.23 -7.19 1.43
N LEU A 56 13.11 -7.92 0.33
CA LEU A 56 11.87 -8.59 -0.07
C LEU A 56 11.46 -9.65 0.96
N GLU A 57 12.38 -10.53 1.35
CA GLU A 57 12.15 -11.55 2.38
C GLU A 57 11.73 -10.91 3.72
N ARG A 58 12.41 -9.85 4.15
CA ARG A 58 12.05 -9.09 5.36
C ARG A 58 10.66 -8.45 5.25
N MET A 59 10.30 -7.92 4.08
CA MET A 59 8.97 -7.36 3.85
C MET A 59 7.89 -8.43 3.96
N PHE A 60 8.10 -9.63 3.41
CA PHE A 60 7.19 -10.77 3.59
C PHE A 60 7.22 -11.36 4.99
N GLY A 61 8.34 -11.31 5.70
CA GLY A 61 8.41 -11.76 7.10
C GLY A 61 7.70 -10.84 8.09
N LYS A 62 7.52 -9.56 7.73
CA LYS A 62 6.92 -8.53 8.58
C LYS A 62 5.59 -8.04 7.99
N LEU A 63 5.67 -7.04 7.11
CA LEU A 63 4.53 -6.31 6.56
C LEU A 63 3.53 -7.22 5.81
N LEU A 64 4.04 -8.08 4.93
CA LEU A 64 3.24 -8.95 4.06
C LEU A 64 3.17 -10.39 4.58
N ARG A 65 3.37 -10.58 5.89
CA ARG A 65 3.34 -11.90 6.55
C ARG A 65 2.13 -12.75 6.20
N PRO A 66 0.89 -12.21 6.10
CA PRO A 66 -0.26 -13.01 5.72
C PRO A 66 -0.14 -13.68 4.34
N PHE A 67 0.65 -13.11 3.43
CA PHE A 67 0.83 -13.62 2.07
C PHE A 67 2.07 -14.49 1.89
N ALA A 68 2.99 -14.47 2.86
CA ALA A 68 4.35 -15.00 2.70
C ALA A 68 4.40 -16.50 2.35
N ARG A 69 3.40 -17.29 2.75
CA ARG A 69 3.36 -18.74 2.50
C ARG A 69 2.90 -19.11 1.09
N GLU A 70 2.04 -18.30 0.50
CA GLU A 70 1.32 -18.65 -0.73
C GLU A 70 1.79 -17.85 -1.94
N VAL A 71 2.52 -16.76 -1.69
CA VAL A 71 3.03 -15.90 -2.73
C VAL A 71 4.05 -16.62 -3.61
N ARG A 72 3.88 -16.46 -4.93
CA ARG A 72 4.87 -16.88 -5.93
C ARG A 72 5.60 -15.64 -6.41
N ILE A 73 6.90 -15.56 -6.11
CA ILE A 73 7.75 -14.47 -6.56
C ILE A 73 8.14 -14.71 -8.02
N GLY A 74 7.96 -13.69 -8.86
CA GLY A 74 8.30 -13.67 -10.28
C GLY A 74 9.55 -12.86 -10.56
N HIS A 75 9.55 -12.14 -11.69
CA HIS A 75 10.68 -11.32 -12.11
C HIS A 75 10.82 -10.02 -11.30
N ALA A 76 12.02 -9.43 -11.33
CA ALA A 76 12.29 -8.11 -10.77
C ALA A 76 12.52 -7.09 -11.89
N GLY A 77 12.00 -5.88 -11.72
CA GLY A 77 12.26 -4.72 -12.58
C GLY A 77 12.89 -3.58 -11.78
N ARG A 78 13.63 -2.69 -12.47
CA ARG A 78 14.20 -1.49 -11.87
C ARG A 78 13.46 -0.24 -12.33
N GLU A 79 13.05 0.59 -11.38
CA GLU A 79 12.43 1.89 -11.60
C GLU A 79 13.25 2.95 -10.85
N ASP A 80 13.84 3.90 -11.57
CA ASP A 80 14.58 5.01 -10.97
C ASP A 80 13.68 6.25 -10.94
N ARG A 81 13.53 6.87 -9.76
CA ARG A 81 12.69 8.08 -9.59
C ARG A 81 13.46 9.16 -8.86
N ARG A 82 13.50 10.35 -9.45
CA ARG A 82 14.13 11.54 -8.84
C ARG A 82 13.07 12.46 -8.27
N GLU A 83 13.24 12.87 -7.02
CA GLU A 83 12.37 13.80 -6.33
C GLU A 83 13.17 14.75 -5.46
N ILE A 84 12.63 15.93 -5.18
CA ILE A 84 13.19 16.80 -4.14
C ILE A 84 12.54 16.38 -2.82
N SER A 85 13.35 16.03 -1.82
CA SER A 85 12.82 15.73 -0.48
C SER A 85 12.09 16.95 0.07
N ASP A 86 10.82 16.80 0.44
CA ASP A 86 10.08 17.90 1.06
C ASP A 86 10.69 18.35 2.38
N ARG A 87 11.21 17.39 3.16
CA ARG A 87 11.80 17.64 4.48
C ARG A 87 13.16 18.31 4.41
N TYR A 88 14.02 17.86 3.51
CA TYR A 88 15.43 18.29 3.48
C TYR A 88 15.75 19.25 2.33
N ARG A 89 14.83 19.39 1.36
CA ARG A 89 15.04 20.16 0.12
C ARG A 89 16.29 19.71 -0.66
N ILE A 90 16.64 18.43 -0.54
CA ILE A 90 17.77 17.80 -1.24
C ILE A 90 17.24 16.92 -2.37
N ASN A 91 17.93 16.94 -3.52
CA ASN A 91 17.69 16.02 -4.62
C ASN A 91 17.91 14.58 -4.15
N THR A 92 16.83 13.81 -4.15
CA THR A 92 16.82 12.42 -3.71
C THR A 92 16.48 11.53 -4.89
N THR A 93 17.41 10.63 -5.23
CA THR A 93 17.19 9.58 -6.23
C THR A 93 16.78 8.29 -5.53
N TYR A 94 15.55 7.87 -5.75
CA TYR A 94 15.03 6.58 -5.29
C TYR A 94 15.32 5.53 -6.35
N LEU A 95 16.21 4.59 -6.02
CA LEU A 95 16.48 3.42 -6.84
C LEU A 95 15.55 2.30 -6.39
N ARG A 96 14.52 1.98 -7.19
CA ARG A 96 13.50 1.02 -6.79
C ARG A 96 13.69 -0.29 -7.56
N VAL A 97 13.77 -1.39 -6.83
CA VAL A 97 13.62 -2.74 -7.41
C VAL A 97 12.22 -3.23 -7.08
N ILE A 98 11.40 -3.45 -8.11
CA ILE A 98 10.02 -3.90 -7.96
C ILE A 98 9.94 -5.37 -8.39
N TYR A 99 9.65 -6.24 -7.43
CA TYR A 99 9.38 -7.65 -7.70
C TYR A 99 7.92 -7.83 -8.11
N SER A 100 7.69 -8.56 -9.19
CA SER A 100 6.37 -9.08 -9.53
C SER A 100 6.08 -10.30 -8.66
N ALA A 101 4.88 -10.41 -8.11
CA ALA A 101 4.46 -11.54 -7.30
C ALA A 101 3.00 -11.86 -7.53
N THR A 102 2.62 -13.14 -7.42
CA THR A 102 1.23 -13.57 -7.61
C THR A 102 0.74 -14.39 -6.41
N LEU A 103 -0.53 -14.19 -6.05
CA LEU A 103 -1.26 -15.07 -5.15
C LEU A 103 -2.18 -16.00 -5.95
N PRO A 104 -2.23 -17.29 -5.62
CA PRO A 104 -3.27 -18.20 -6.11
C PRO A 104 -4.69 -17.66 -5.86
N GLU A 105 -5.64 -18.05 -6.71
CA GLU A 105 -7.05 -17.62 -6.60
C GLU A 105 -7.72 -18.09 -5.30
N PHE A 106 -7.35 -19.27 -4.82
CA PHE A 106 -7.86 -19.85 -3.59
C PHE A 106 -7.12 -19.40 -2.34
N SER A 107 -6.18 -18.45 -2.46
CA SER A 107 -5.50 -17.88 -1.31
C SER A 107 -6.50 -17.08 -0.49
N THR A 108 -7.02 -17.72 0.54
CA THR A 108 -7.95 -17.14 1.48
C THR A 108 -7.30 -15.97 2.18
N THR A 109 -7.62 -14.75 1.74
CA THR A 109 -7.51 -13.53 2.55
C THR A 109 -8.54 -13.52 3.69
N THR A 110 -9.40 -14.55 3.77
CA THR A 110 -10.37 -14.71 4.84
C THR A 110 -9.65 -14.78 6.19
N GLY A 111 -9.95 -13.81 7.04
CA GLY A 111 -9.33 -13.67 8.37
C GLY A 111 -8.36 -12.50 8.49
N LEU A 112 -8.09 -11.75 7.42
CA LEU A 112 -7.43 -10.46 7.57
C LEU A 112 -8.36 -9.46 8.27
N PRO A 113 -7.84 -8.65 9.22
CA PRO A 113 -8.66 -7.63 9.86
C PRO A 113 -9.17 -6.64 8.82
N LEU A 114 -10.48 -6.55 8.69
CA LEU A 114 -11.12 -5.54 7.84
C LEU A 114 -11.08 -4.17 8.54
N PRO A 115 -11.02 -3.06 7.79
CA PRO A 115 -11.26 -1.75 8.38
C PRO A 115 -12.63 -1.74 9.06
N LEU A 116 -12.81 -1.23 10.29
CA LEU A 116 -14.14 -1.00 10.85
C LEU A 116 -14.76 0.19 10.14
N ARG A 117 -16.07 0.08 9.88
CA ARG A 117 -16.87 1.21 9.40
C ARG A 117 -17.32 1.98 10.63
N HIS A 118 -17.15 3.30 10.62
CA HIS A 118 -17.87 4.14 11.55
C HIS A 118 -19.36 3.94 11.25
N ASP A 119 -20.10 3.29 12.16
CA ASP A 119 -21.54 3.11 12.06
C ASP A 119 -22.21 4.47 12.28
N ASP A 120 -22.19 5.29 11.22
CA ASP A 120 -23.14 6.37 11.10
C ASP A 120 -24.52 5.72 10.99
N LYS A 121 -25.25 5.67 12.12
CA LYS A 121 -26.66 5.27 12.20
C LYS A 121 -27.57 6.06 11.24
N THR A 122 -27.03 7.02 10.51
CA THR A 122 -27.63 7.68 9.35
C THR A 122 -27.32 6.94 8.05
N SER A 123 -28.16 5.93 7.79
CA SER A 123 -28.76 5.63 6.48
C SER A 123 -27.83 5.33 5.29
N ASN A 124 -27.88 4.09 4.78
CA ASN A 124 -28.20 3.70 3.39
C ASN A 124 -27.55 4.40 2.18
N MET A 125 -26.60 5.31 2.36
CA MET A 125 -26.09 6.14 1.29
C MET A 125 -24.84 5.53 0.64
N PHE A 126 -24.24 4.48 1.25
CA PHE A 126 -23.02 3.83 0.75
C PHE A 126 -23.20 2.68 -0.23
N SER A 127 -24.41 2.18 -0.47
CA SER A 127 -24.67 1.29 -1.60
C SER A 127 -24.66 2.02 -2.95
N VAL A 128 -24.57 3.36 -2.95
CA VAL A 128 -24.69 4.23 -4.14
C VAL A 128 -23.53 5.23 -4.29
N TRP A 129 -22.36 4.99 -3.69
CA TRP A 129 -21.15 5.75 -4.05
C TRP A 129 -20.27 4.94 -5.01
N HIS A 130 -20.83 4.65 -6.19
CA HIS A 130 -20.02 4.79 -7.39
C HIS A 130 -19.75 6.29 -7.54
N THR A 131 -18.81 6.85 -6.77
CA THR A 131 -18.22 8.13 -7.14
C THR A 131 -17.38 7.85 -8.37
N GLN A 132 -18.05 7.78 -9.53
CA GLN A 132 -17.44 7.69 -10.84
C GLN A 132 -16.64 8.96 -11.04
N SER A 133 -15.41 8.99 -10.51
CA SER A 133 -14.34 9.49 -11.36
C SER A 133 -14.44 8.60 -12.60
N HIS A 134 -14.73 9.15 -13.77
CA HIS A 134 -15.26 8.45 -14.96
C HIS A 134 -14.43 7.25 -15.49
N ARG A 135 -13.43 6.76 -14.75
CA ARG A 135 -12.57 5.66 -15.15
C ARG A 135 -12.20 4.66 -14.04
N TRP A 136 -12.20 5.04 -12.76
CA TRP A 136 -11.72 4.17 -11.66
C TRP A 136 -12.61 4.23 -10.42
N SER A 137 -12.91 3.07 -9.85
CA SER A 137 -13.60 2.92 -8.56
C SER A 137 -12.59 2.76 -7.41
N LEU A 138 -12.94 3.30 -6.24
CA LEU A 138 -12.26 2.95 -5.01
C LEU A 138 -12.47 1.46 -4.69
N PRO A 139 -11.51 0.78 -4.05
CA PRO A 139 -11.72 -0.60 -3.63
C PRO A 139 -12.91 -0.66 -2.68
N THR A 140 -13.69 -1.73 -2.79
CA THR A 140 -14.79 -1.97 -1.85
C THR A 140 -14.23 -2.23 -0.46
N HIS A 141 -15.10 -2.17 0.54
CA HIS A 141 -14.71 -2.43 1.92
C HIS A 141 -14.14 -3.85 2.12
N GLU A 142 -14.72 -4.84 1.44
CA GLU A 142 -14.30 -6.24 1.44
C GLU A 142 -12.95 -6.46 0.73
N GLU A 143 -12.57 -5.55 -0.15
CA GLU A 143 -11.28 -5.55 -0.84
C GLU A 143 -10.17 -4.87 -0.04
N CYS A 144 -10.51 -4.33 1.14
CA CYS A 144 -9.60 -3.61 2.01
C CYS A 144 -9.31 -4.37 3.29
N PHE A 145 -8.09 -4.24 3.80
CA PHE A 145 -7.66 -4.89 5.03
C PHE A 145 -6.50 -4.15 5.68
N LEU A 146 -6.27 -4.46 6.95
CA LEU A 146 -5.19 -3.89 7.74
C LEU A 146 -4.00 -4.84 7.81
N LEU A 147 -2.81 -4.29 7.56
CA LEU A 147 -1.55 -4.96 7.85
C LEU A 147 -0.85 -4.21 8.99
N ARG A 148 -0.31 -4.96 9.95
CA ARG A 148 0.41 -4.41 11.10
C ARG A 148 1.88 -4.78 10.99
N ASP A 149 2.73 -3.76 11.12
CA ASP A 149 4.15 -3.89 11.40
C ASP A 149 4.42 -3.45 12.85
N THR A 150 5.62 -3.66 13.36
CA THR A 150 5.98 -3.37 14.76
C THR A 150 5.60 -1.96 15.21
N ASN A 151 5.70 -0.97 14.30
CA ASN A 151 5.51 0.45 14.61
C ASN A 151 4.50 1.16 13.70
N SER A 152 3.78 0.43 12.85
CA SER A 152 2.89 1.05 11.86
C SER A 152 1.72 0.14 11.50
N VAL A 153 0.60 0.78 11.19
CA VAL A 153 -0.58 0.12 10.62
C VAL A 153 -0.77 0.64 9.21
N PHE A 154 -1.05 -0.28 8.30
CA PHE A 154 -1.22 -0.01 6.88
C PHE A 154 -2.63 -0.39 6.49
N VAL A 155 -3.33 0.54 5.82
CA VAL A 155 -4.59 0.25 5.14
C VAL A 155 -4.22 -0.15 3.72
N CYS A 156 -4.53 -1.39 3.37
CA CYS A 156 -4.26 -1.96 2.06
C CYS A 156 -5.56 -2.25 1.33
N GLY A 157 -5.50 -2.28 0.01
CA GLY A 157 -6.64 -2.71 -0.81
C GLY A 157 -6.22 -3.30 -2.15
N TRP A 158 -7.08 -4.17 -2.69
CA TRP A 158 -6.95 -4.71 -4.03
C TRP A 158 -7.58 -3.76 -5.05
N VAL A 159 -6.80 -3.32 -6.04
CA VAL A 159 -7.27 -2.40 -7.09
C VAL A 159 -6.95 -2.92 -8.47
N ASP A 160 -7.67 -2.43 -9.48
CA ASP A 160 -7.34 -2.77 -10.86
C ASP A 160 -5.92 -2.30 -11.22
N PRO A 161 -5.16 -3.06 -12.02
CA PRO A 161 -3.78 -2.71 -12.37
C PRO A 161 -3.63 -1.29 -12.96
N GLU A 162 -4.61 -0.86 -13.74
CA GLU A 162 -4.63 0.46 -14.38
C GLU A 162 -4.89 1.60 -13.37
N ALA A 163 -5.58 1.31 -12.26
CA ALA A 163 -5.86 2.26 -11.20
C ALA A 163 -4.63 2.55 -10.31
N VAL A 164 -3.59 1.71 -10.33
CA VAL A 164 -2.37 1.91 -9.51
C VAL A 164 -1.75 3.29 -9.75
N ASN A 165 -1.68 3.74 -11.00
CA ASN A 165 -1.14 5.05 -11.35
C ASN A 165 -2.04 6.22 -10.90
N PHE A 166 -3.35 5.98 -10.81
CA PHE A 166 -4.29 6.94 -10.26
C PHE A 166 -4.05 7.11 -8.75
N PHE A 167 -3.97 6.01 -7.99
CA PHE A 167 -3.72 6.08 -6.55
C PHE A 167 -2.35 6.67 -6.19
N ARG A 168 -1.32 6.45 -7.03
CA ARG A 168 0.00 7.09 -6.87
C ARG A 168 -0.07 8.61 -6.84
N ARG A 169 -1.10 9.21 -7.44
CA ARG A 169 -1.39 10.64 -7.40
C ARG A 169 -2.45 10.85 -6.32
N VAL A 170 -2.02 11.01 -5.08
CA VAL A 170 -2.89 11.19 -3.91
C VAL A 170 -4.06 12.12 -4.24
N SER A 171 -5.28 11.57 -4.26
CA SER A 171 -6.47 12.31 -4.61
C SER A 171 -7.26 12.72 -3.37
N LYS A 172 -8.03 13.81 -3.47
CA LYS A 172 -8.99 14.22 -2.43
C LYS A 172 -9.95 13.09 -2.07
N GLN A 173 -10.34 12.28 -3.05
CA GLN A 173 -11.24 11.14 -2.84
C GLN A 173 -10.63 10.08 -1.91
N LEU A 174 -9.34 9.77 -2.08
CA LEU A 174 -8.64 8.84 -1.19
C LEU A 174 -8.58 9.37 0.24
N ARG A 175 -8.40 10.69 0.41
CA ARG A 175 -8.44 11.35 1.73
C ARG A 175 -9.81 11.18 2.38
N ASP A 176 -10.87 11.56 1.68
CA ASP A 176 -12.25 11.51 2.19
C ASP A 176 -12.68 10.07 2.50
N TRP A 177 -12.14 9.09 1.78
CA TRP A 177 -12.36 7.68 2.05
C TRP A 177 -11.61 7.20 3.31
N ILE A 178 -10.34 7.57 3.47
CA ILE A 178 -9.52 7.18 4.63
C ILE A 178 -10.03 7.81 5.93
N THR A 179 -10.50 9.07 5.90
CA THR A 179 -11.05 9.73 7.10
C THR A 179 -12.33 9.06 7.61
N ARG A 180 -13.01 8.26 6.79
CA ARG A 180 -14.21 7.49 7.16
C ARG A 180 -13.89 6.09 7.69
N ILE A 181 -12.64 5.63 7.55
CA ILE A 181 -12.21 4.39 8.21
C ILE A 181 -11.98 4.71 9.69
N ASP A 182 -12.63 3.94 10.54
CA ASP A 182 -12.65 4.20 11.98
C ASP A 182 -11.23 4.13 12.59
N LYS A 183 -10.88 5.13 13.40
CA LYS A 183 -9.63 5.20 14.16
C LYS A 183 -9.61 4.19 15.32
N ALA A 184 -10.76 3.64 15.73
CA ALA A 184 -10.92 2.72 16.86
C ALA A 184 -10.22 1.35 16.68
N LEU A 185 -9.72 1.03 15.48
CA LEU A 185 -9.00 -0.23 15.17
C LEU A 185 -7.57 -0.34 15.73
N LEU A 186 -7.12 0.68 16.46
CA LEU A 186 -5.74 0.87 16.87
C LEU A 186 -5.52 0.75 18.38
N GLU A 187 -6.61 0.62 19.14
CA GLU A 187 -6.61 0.21 20.55
C GLU A 187 -6.68 -1.32 20.66
#